data_AF-L0K0B6-F1
#
_entry.id   AF-L0K0B6-F1
#
_cell.length_a   1.000
_cell.length_b   1.000
_cell.length_c   1.000
_cell.angle_alpha   90.00
_cell.angle_beta   90.00
_cell.angle_gamma   90.00
#
_symmetry.space_group_name_H-M   'P 1'
#
loop_
_entity.id
_entity.type
_entity.pdbx_description
1 polymer ?
#
loop_
_entity_poly.entity_id
_entity_poly.type
_entity_poly.pdbx_seq_one_letter_code
_entity_poly.pdbx_strand_id
1 'polypeptide(L)' 'MSSNDLLVDKCPVCETYFAVTSISDLQRRLNAHELEQHGKVNPSRVDHTATKHQ' A
#
# COMPACT_ATOMS: atom_id res chain seq x y z
N MET A 1 17.32 -17.88 3.42
CA MET A 1 17.50 -16.45 3.15
C MET A 1 16.15 -15.79 3.30
N SER A 2 15.88 -15.10 4.40
CA SER A 2 14.62 -14.39 4.58
C SER A 2 14.72 -13.09 3.78
N SER A 3 14.15 -13.08 2.57
CA SER A 3 13.97 -11.85 1.81
C SER A 3 13.14 -10.90 2.67
N ASN A 4 13.78 -9.84 3.19
CA ASN A 4 13.04 -8.68 3.69
C ASN A 4 12.59 -7.93 2.44
N ASP A 5 11.57 -8.45 1.77
CA ASP A 5 10.94 -7.76 0.63
C ASP A 5 10.33 -6.46 1.17
N LEU A 6 11.03 -5.37 0.90
CA LEU A 6 10.57 -4.03 1.21
C LEU A 6 9.43 -3.72 0.24
N LEU A 7 8.21 -3.71 0.76
CA LEU A 7 7.02 -3.38 0.00
C LEU A 7 6.90 -1.87 -0.08
N VAL A 8 7.01 -1.34 -1.29
CA VAL A 8 6.92 0.09 -1.58
C VAL A 8 5.69 0.35 -2.42
N ASP A 9 4.83 1.25 -1.96
CA ASP A 9 3.63 1.64 -2.69
C ASP A 9 3.30 3.12 -2.44
N LYS A 10 2.47 3.74 -3.28
CA LYS A 10 2.18 5.18 -3.22
C LYS A 10 0.71 5.48 -3.02
N CYS A 11 0.40 6.59 -2.35
CA CYS A 11 -0.97 7.09 -2.31
C CYS A 11 -1.36 7.57 -3.73
N PRO A 12 -2.49 7.12 -4.31
CA PRO A 12 -2.89 7.54 -5.66
C PRO A 12 -3.39 8.98 -5.71
N VAL A 13 -3.72 9.60 -4.56
CA VAL A 13 -4.28 10.95 -4.50
C VAL A 13 -3.19 12.01 -4.47
N CYS A 14 -2.15 11.82 -3.65
CA CYS A 14 -1.08 12.81 -3.45
C CYS A 14 0.33 12.27 -3.70
N GLU A 15 0.44 11.04 -4.21
CA GLU A 15 1.70 10.41 -4.60
C GLU A 15 2.73 10.23 -3.48
N THR A 16 2.30 10.31 -2.21
CA THR A 16 3.16 10.00 -1.06
C THR A 16 3.56 8.53 -1.06
N TYR A 17 4.86 8.26 -0.93
CA TYR A 17 5.42 6.91 -0.93
C TYR A 17 5.47 6.32 0.49
N PHE A 18 5.16 5.03 0.59
CA PHE A 18 5.22 4.24 1.81
C PHE A 18 6.08 3.01 1.57
N ALA A 19 7.07 2.81 2.42
CA ALA A 19 7.92 1.62 2.41
C ALA A 19 7.75 0.89 3.74
N VAL A 20 7.38 -0.39 3.68
CA VAL A 20 7.17 -1.25 4.84
C VAL A 20 7.64 -2.68 4.53
N THR A 21 7.74 -3.51 5.55
CA THR A 21 8.15 -4.93 5.40
C THR A 21 6.97 -5.91 5.41
N SER A 22 5.73 -5.40 5.50
CA SER A 22 4.52 -6.23 5.57
C SER A 22 3.35 -5.59 4.82
N ILE A 23 2.63 -6.39 4.03
CA ILE A 23 1.46 -5.97 3.26
C ILE A 23 0.38 -5.38 4.18
N SER A 24 0.17 -6.00 5.34
CA SER A 24 -0.83 -5.53 6.31
C SER A 24 -0.47 -4.15 6.87
N ASP A 25 0.82 -3.89 7.10
CA ASP A 25 1.27 -2.57 7.54
C ASP A 25 1.14 -1.54 6.41
N LEU A 26 1.42 -1.94 5.17
CA LEU A 26 1.29 -1.09 3.98
C LEU A 26 -0.17 -0.61 3.84
N GLN A 27 -1.11 -1.56 3.82
CA GLN A 27 -2.54 -1.29 3.72
C GLN A 27 -3.03 -0.41 4.88
N ARG A 28 -2.58 -0.68 6.11
CA ARG A 28 -2.98 0.11 7.27
C ARG A 28 -2.49 1.55 7.17
N ARG A 29 -1.22 1.78 6.82
CA ARG A 29 -0.64 3.12 6.71
C ARG A 29 -1.25 3.92 5.57
N LEU A 30 -1.52 3.27 4.45
CA LEU A 30 -2.16 3.92 3.31
C LEU A 30 -3.61 4.27 3.57
N ASN A 31 -4.40 3.36 4.16
CA ASN A 31 -5.78 3.66 4.53
C ASN A 31 -5.87 4.79 5.55
N ALA A 32 -4.99 4.77 6.57
CA ALA A 32 -4.91 5.85 7.55
C ALA A 32 -4.54 7.17 6.87
N HIS A 33 -3.49 7.18 6.04
CA HIS A 33 -3.07 8.36 5.30
C HIS A 33 -4.18 8.91 4.39
N GLU A 34 -4.87 8.04 3.64
CA GLU A 34 -5.96 8.44 2.76
C GLU A 34 -7.14 9.03 3.53
N LEU A 35 -7.46 8.47 4.70
CA LEU A 35 -8.49 9.01 5.58
C LEU A 35 -8.08 10.36 6.17
N GLU A 36 -6.85 10.48 6.69
CA GLU A 36 -6.36 11.67 7.39
C GLU A 36 -6.09 12.84 6.44
N GLN A 37 -5.54 12.58 5.25
CA GLN A 37 -5.13 13.64 4.32
C GLN A 37 -6.21 13.95 3.28
N HIS A 38 -6.98 12.94 2.84
CA HIS A 38 -7.93 13.09 1.73
C HIS A 38 -9.39 12.96 2.17
N GLY A 39 -9.64 12.54 3.42
CA GLY A 39 -11.00 12.32 3.93
C GLY A 39 -11.75 11.16 3.25
N LYS A 40 -11.06 10.36 2.43
CA LYS A 40 -11.64 9.27 1.64
C LYS A 40 -10.62 8.14 1.53
N VAL A 41 -10.99 6.94 1.98
CA VAL A 41 -10.20 5.73 1.75
C VAL A 41 -10.56 5.18 0.38
N ASN A 42 -9.59 4.83 -0.47
CA ASN A 42 -9.88 4.14 -1.72
C ASN A 42 -10.10 2.64 -1.44
N PRO A 43 -11.34 2.11 -1.55
CA PRO A 43 -11.60 0.68 -1.33
C PRO A 43 -11.03 -0.20 -2.44
N SER A 44 -10.54 0.38 -3.55
CA SER A 44 -10.04 -0.37 -4.72
C SER A 44 -8.68 -1.04 -4.51
N ARG A 45 -8.11 -0.98 -3.30
CA ARG A 45 -6.80 -1.56 -2.96
C ARG A 45 -6.85 -3.02 -2.49
N VAL A 46 -7.93 -3.72 -2.83
CA VAL A 46 -8.06 -5.16 -2.63
C VAL A 46 -7.17 -5.87 -3.65
N ASP A 47 -6.08 -6.44 -3.15
CA ASP A 47 -5.30 -7.54 -3.73
C ASP A 47 -4.95 -7.43 -5.23
N HIS A 48 -3.94 -6.60 -5.56
CA HIS A 48 -3.18 -6.77 -6.79
C HIS A 48 -1.88 -7.57 -6.56
N THR A 49 -1.89 -8.53 -5.63
CA THR A 49 -1.01 -9.70 -5.71
C THR A 49 -1.61 -10.75 -6.65
N ALA A 50 -1.97 -10.32 -7.86
CA ALA A 50 -2.39 -11.20 -8.95
C ALA A 50 -1.84 -10.72 -10.29
N THR A 51 -0.64 -10.12 -10.32
CA THR A 51 0.11 -10.04 -11.58
C THR A 51 0.88 -11.33 -11.75
N LYS A 52 0.23 -12.26 -12.45
CA LYS A 52 0.79 -13.44 -13.11
C LYS A 52 2.25 -13.19 -13.52
N HIS A 53 3.19 -13.90 -12.89
CA HIS A 53 4.43 -14.22 -13.58
C HIS A 53 4.11 -15.40 -14.50
N GLN A 54 4.25 -15.14 -15.79
CA GLN A 54 4.10 -16.08 -16.91
C GLN A 54 5.21 -17.13 -16.89
#